data_AF-A0A968Z2L0-F1
#
_entry.id   AF-A0A968Z2L0-F1
#
_cell.length_a   1.000
_cell.length_b   1.000
_cell.length_c   1.000
_cell.angle_alpha   90.00
_cell.angle_beta   90.00
_cell.angle_gamma   90.00
#
_symmetry.space_group_name_H-M   'P 1'
#
loop_
_entity.id
_entity.type
_entity.pdbx_description
1 polymer ?
#
loop_
_entity_poly.entity_id
_entity_poly.type
_entity_poly.pdbx_seq_one_letter_code
_entity_poly.pdbx_strand_id
1 'polypeptide(L)'
;RSLSEEAMRQAQEITDALERIQIMNKSIREVTTSAKQAEIAVQQAAQTVQAGDSAMNRTVDGILAIRETVVETSEKVKRLGESTQKISKVVGLIGRFAAQTHMLALKASIEAARAGDEGQGFAVIADEVRSLAAQSAEATAEISNLVTSIQIETNEVAAAMQSGTERVATGTKLVEETRQNLTQIAQVSDQINLLVKTIAKAAAEQSKASEIVSQSMNEVAAISTRTSTEATQVSDSFKKLLTVAQTLQQSVGQFKVE
;
A
#
# COMPACT_ATOMS: atom_id res chain seq x y z
N ARG A 1 -17.44 42.75 55.65
CA ARG A 1 -16.51 41.61 55.54
C ARG A 1 -15.14 42.11 55.96
N SER A 2 -14.46 41.40 56.85
CA SER A 2 -13.12 41.82 57.25
C SER A 2 -12.14 41.57 56.08
N LEU A 3 -11.14 42.43 55.92
CA LEU A 3 -10.10 42.24 54.89
C LEU A 3 -9.40 40.88 55.03
N SER A 4 -9.37 40.33 56.25
CA SER A 4 -8.85 38.99 56.55
C SER A 4 -9.69 37.86 55.92
N GLU A 5 -11.03 37.96 55.98
CA GLU A 5 -11.93 36.97 55.36
C GLU A 5 -11.76 36.91 53.83
N GLU A 6 -11.62 38.07 53.19
CA GLU A 6 -11.44 38.14 51.73
C GLU A 6 -10.08 37.56 51.31
N ALA A 7 -9.03 37.85 52.07
CA ALA A 7 -7.68 37.31 51.84
C ALA A 7 -7.63 35.78 52.03
N MET A 8 -8.35 35.23 53.02
CA MET A 8 -8.49 33.77 53.19
C MET A 8 -9.23 33.13 52.01
N ARG A 9 -10.30 33.77 51.52
CA ARG A 9 -11.03 33.29 50.36
C ARG A 9 -10.16 33.29 49.10
N GLN A 10 -9.36 34.34 48.92
CA GLN A 10 -8.40 34.43 47.81
C GLN A 10 -7.34 33.32 47.88
N ALA A 11 -6.83 32.99 49.08
CA ALA A 11 -5.91 31.85 49.26
C ALA A 11 -6.54 30.50 48.89
N GLN A 12 -7.83 30.30 49.19
CA GLN A 12 -8.56 29.11 48.79
C GLN A 12 -8.70 29.02 47.25
N GLU A 13 -9.12 30.10 46.60
CA GLU A 13 -9.27 30.13 45.14
C GLU A 13 -7.93 29.85 44.42
N ILE A 14 -6.81 30.28 44.99
CA ILE A 14 -5.48 30.00 44.46
C ILE A 14 -5.11 28.52 44.63
N THR A 15 -5.50 27.89 45.73
CA THR A 15 -5.29 26.45 45.95
C THR A 15 -6.04 25.64 44.89
N ASP A 16 -7.29 25.98 44.62
CA ASP A 16 -8.10 25.35 43.57
C ASP A 16 -7.48 25.57 42.18
N ALA A 17 -6.92 26.76 41.91
CA ALA A 17 -6.21 27.05 40.66
C ALA A 17 -4.94 26.22 40.50
N LEU A 18 -4.15 26.04 41.57
CA LEU A 18 -2.95 25.19 41.59
C LEU A 18 -3.29 23.73 41.30
N GLU A 19 -4.38 23.20 41.86
CA GLU A 19 -4.85 21.84 41.57
C GLU A 19 -5.18 21.66 40.08
N ARG A 20 -5.88 22.63 39.47
CA ARG A 20 -6.17 22.62 38.03
C ARG A 20 -4.91 22.66 37.17
N ILE A 21 -3.89 23.41 37.59
CA ILE A 21 -2.58 23.46 36.91
C ILE A 21 -1.86 22.11 37.01
N GLN A 22 -1.98 21.38 38.13
CA GLN A 22 -1.43 20.03 38.24
C GLN A 22 -2.12 19.04 37.28
N ILE A 23 -3.44 19.10 37.17
CA ILE A 23 -4.21 18.31 36.20
C ILE A 23 -3.78 18.64 34.77
N MET A 24 -3.62 19.93 34.45
CA MET A 24 -3.13 20.38 33.15
C MET A 24 -1.72 19.84 32.84
N ASN A 25 -0.79 19.89 33.80
CA ASN A 25 0.55 19.30 33.64
C ASN A 25 0.51 17.79 33.37
N LYS A 26 -0.39 17.06 34.03
CA LYS A 26 -0.59 15.63 33.75
C LYS A 26 -1.05 15.41 32.31
N SER A 27 -2.04 16.18 31.85
CA SER A 27 -2.54 16.10 30.47
C SER A 27 -1.45 16.44 29.44
N ILE A 28 -0.62 17.44 29.69
CA ILE A 28 0.52 17.79 28.82
C ILE A 28 1.52 16.62 28.69
N ARG A 29 1.80 15.89 29.78
CA ARG A 29 2.66 14.69 29.74
C ARG A 29 2.03 13.55 28.93
N GLU A 30 0.72 13.37 29.03
CA GLU A 30 -0.02 12.38 28.23
C GLU A 30 0.03 12.72 26.73
N VAL A 31 -0.14 14.00 26.38
CA VAL A 31 0.00 14.50 24.99
C VAL A 31 1.43 14.27 24.48
N THR A 32 2.45 14.57 25.29
CA THR A 32 3.86 14.35 24.92
C THR A 32 4.15 12.87 24.66
N THR A 33 3.62 11.99 25.51
CA THR A 33 3.78 10.53 25.37
C THR A 33 3.07 10.04 24.10
N SER A 34 1.86 10.53 23.84
CA SER A 34 1.08 10.20 22.64
C SER A 34 1.78 10.67 21.36
N ALA A 35 2.34 11.88 21.38
CA ALA A 35 3.14 12.40 20.28
C ALA A 35 4.37 11.51 20.02
N LYS A 36 5.07 11.05 21.07
CA LYS A 36 6.23 10.16 20.90
C LYS A 36 5.85 8.81 20.30
N GLN A 37 4.71 8.25 20.73
CA GLN A 37 4.19 7.00 20.15
C GLN A 37 3.78 7.18 18.69
N ALA A 38 3.14 8.31 18.35
CA ALA A 38 2.79 8.65 16.98
C ALA A 38 4.04 8.81 16.10
N GLU A 39 5.12 9.41 16.61
CA GLU A 39 6.41 9.51 15.89
C GLU A 39 6.95 8.13 15.53
N ILE A 40 6.95 7.17 16.47
CA ILE A 40 7.41 5.80 16.23
C ILE A 40 6.53 5.11 15.18
N ALA A 41 5.20 5.25 15.29
CA ALA A 41 4.27 4.66 14.33
C ALA A 41 4.47 5.21 12.91
N VAL A 42 4.72 6.52 12.77
CA VAL A 42 5.01 7.15 11.48
C VAL A 42 6.35 6.67 10.90
N GLN A 43 7.39 6.49 11.72
CA GLN A 43 8.66 5.92 11.28
C GLN A 43 8.51 4.48 10.78
N GLN A 44 7.72 3.66 11.47
CA GLN A 44 7.40 2.30 11.03
C GLN A 44 6.58 2.28 9.74
N ALA A 45 5.64 3.20 9.58
CA ALA A 45 4.88 3.37 8.34
C ALA A 45 5.81 3.73 7.17
N ALA A 46 6.73 4.68 7.37
CA ALA A 46 7.71 5.07 6.36
C ALA A 46 8.61 3.89 5.92
N GLN A 47 9.11 3.10 6.88
CA GLN A 47 9.88 1.88 6.58
C GLN A 47 9.05 0.86 5.79
N THR A 48 7.77 0.69 6.16
CA THR A 48 6.86 -0.22 5.47
C THR A 48 6.61 0.21 4.03
N VAL A 49 6.40 1.51 3.80
CA VAL A 49 6.23 2.08 2.45
C VAL A 49 7.50 1.89 1.62
N GLN A 50 8.69 2.12 2.19
CA GLN A 50 9.96 1.90 1.50
C GLN A 50 10.18 0.42 1.13
N ALA A 51 9.86 -0.50 2.04
CA ALA A 51 9.88 -1.93 1.74
C ALA A 51 8.87 -2.31 0.65
N GLY A 52 7.67 -1.69 0.68
CA GLY A 52 6.64 -1.85 -0.34
C GLY A 52 7.08 -1.36 -1.72
N ASP A 53 7.75 -0.21 -1.80
CA ASP A 53 8.30 0.33 -3.05
C ASP A 53 9.37 -0.60 -3.65
N SER A 54 10.29 -1.11 -2.82
CA SER A 54 11.28 -2.11 -3.24
C SER A 54 10.63 -3.42 -3.74
N ALA A 55 9.59 -3.90 -3.05
CA ALA A 55 8.83 -5.06 -3.49
C ALA A 55 8.14 -4.82 -4.83
N MET A 56 7.55 -3.63 -5.04
CA MET A 56 6.93 -3.24 -6.30
C MET A 56 7.95 -3.18 -7.44
N ASN A 57 9.14 -2.64 -7.22
CA ASN A 57 10.21 -2.64 -8.24
C ASN A 57 10.56 -4.06 -8.69
N ARG A 58 10.71 -5.00 -7.73
CA ARG A 58 10.92 -6.42 -8.05
C ARG A 58 9.74 -7.04 -8.80
N THR A 59 8.52 -6.62 -8.51
CA THR A 59 7.33 -7.06 -9.25
C THR A 59 7.34 -6.53 -10.69
N VAL A 60 7.73 -5.28 -10.92
CA VAL A 60 7.90 -4.71 -12.27
C VAL A 60 8.92 -5.52 -13.05
N ASP A 61 10.10 -5.78 -12.47
CA ASP A 61 11.14 -6.58 -13.13
C ASP A 61 10.63 -7.97 -13.52
N GLY A 62 9.88 -8.63 -12.62
CA GLY A 62 9.26 -9.92 -12.89
C GLY A 62 8.23 -9.86 -14.03
N ILE A 63 7.40 -8.81 -14.08
CA ILE A 63 6.43 -8.61 -15.16
C ILE A 63 7.14 -8.36 -16.50
N LEU A 64 8.24 -7.61 -16.50
CA LEU A 64 9.05 -7.36 -17.70
C LEU A 64 9.69 -8.66 -18.22
N ALA A 65 10.22 -9.51 -17.34
CA ALA A 65 10.74 -10.82 -17.73
C ALA A 65 9.66 -11.75 -18.31
N ILE A 66 8.45 -11.73 -17.73
CA ILE A 66 7.30 -12.46 -18.28
C ILE A 66 6.95 -11.91 -19.67
N ARG A 67 6.93 -10.59 -19.84
CA ARG A 67 6.67 -9.94 -21.12
C ARG A 67 7.62 -10.42 -22.20
N GLU A 68 8.92 -10.43 -21.90
CA GLU A 68 9.97 -10.90 -22.82
C GLU A 68 9.74 -12.36 -23.21
N THR A 69 9.48 -13.22 -22.23
CA THR A 69 9.20 -14.65 -22.45
C THR A 69 7.97 -14.86 -23.34
N VAL A 70 6.89 -14.10 -23.11
CA VAL A 70 5.66 -14.18 -23.92
C VAL A 70 5.93 -13.75 -25.37
N VAL A 71 6.68 -12.66 -25.57
CA VAL A 71 7.05 -12.18 -26.92
C VAL A 71 7.91 -13.21 -27.65
N GLU A 72 8.96 -13.73 -27.00
CA GLU A 72 9.84 -14.74 -27.59
C GLU A 72 9.08 -16.04 -27.93
N THR A 73 8.17 -16.46 -27.05
CA THR A 73 7.32 -17.64 -27.28
C THR A 73 6.35 -17.41 -28.43
N SER A 74 5.74 -16.23 -28.51
CA SER A 74 4.86 -15.85 -29.63
C SER A 74 5.59 -15.91 -30.98
N GLU A 75 6.84 -15.44 -31.05
CA GLU A 75 7.66 -15.57 -32.26
C GLU A 75 7.97 -17.03 -32.63
N LYS A 76 8.30 -17.87 -31.64
CA LYS A 76 8.55 -19.30 -31.86
C LYS A 76 7.30 -20.01 -32.40
N VAL A 77 6.14 -19.72 -31.81
CA VAL A 77 4.84 -20.26 -32.23
C VAL A 77 4.49 -19.81 -33.65
N LYS A 78 4.76 -18.54 -33.99
CA LYS A 78 4.58 -18.04 -35.35
C LYS A 78 5.46 -18.79 -36.36
N ARG A 79 6.75 -18.98 -36.06
CA ARG A 79 7.67 -19.76 -36.91
C ARG A 79 7.23 -21.22 -37.06
N LEU A 80 6.68 -21.82 -35.99
CA LEU A 80 6.11 -23.16 -36.04
C LEU A 80 4.91 -23.20 -36.99
N GLY A 81 3.99 -22.24 -36.89
CA GLY A 81 2.84 -22.12 -37.79
C GLY A 81 3.24 -22.00 -39.27
N GLU A 82 4.24 -21.17 -39.57
CA GLU A 82 4.80 -21.04 -40.93
C GLU A 82 5.44 -22.35 -41.42
N SER A 83 6.11 -23.10 -40.54
CA SER A 83 6.73 -24.39 -40.86
C SER A 83 5.68 -25.48 -41.12
N THR A 84 4.65 -25.55 -40.29
CA THR A 84 3.51 -26.47 -40.45
C THR A 84 2.77 -26.20 -41.76
N GLN A 85 2.60 -24.94 -42.17
CA GLN A 85 2.06 -24.60 -43.49
C GLN A 85 2.94 -25.08 -44.65
N LYS A 86 4.27 -25.00 -44.54
CA LYS A 86 5.18 -25.55 -45.56
C LYS A 86 5.07 -27.08 -45.64
N ILE A 87 4.98 -27.76 -44.50
CA ILE A 87 4.79 -29.22 -44.44
C ILE A 87 3.46 -29.60 -45.10
N SER A 88 2.36 -28.91 -44.77
CA SER A 88 1.03 -29.14 -45.38
C SER A 88 1.09 -29.05 -46.91
N LYS A 89 1.79 -28.06 -47.47
CA LYS A 89 2.00 -27.93 -48.93
C LYS A 89 2.76 -29.12 -49.53
N VAL A 90 3.81 -29.60 -48.86
CA VAL A 90 4.62 -30.74 -49.31
C VAL A 90 3.82 -32.03 -49.23
N VAL A 91 3.13 -32.29 -48.13
CA VAL A 91 2.27 -33.47 -47.93
C VAL A 91 1.17 -33.50 -48.99
N GLY A 92 0.53 -32.36 -49.27
CA GLY A 92 -0.45 -32.24 -50.35
C GLY A 92 0.14 -32.52 -51.75
N LEU A 93 1.40 -32.16 -52.00
CA LEU A 93 2.09 -32.50 -53.24
C LEU A 93 2.39 -34.01 -53.34
N ILE A 94 2.85 -34.64 -52.25
CA ILE A 94 3.11 -36.09 -52.20
C ILE A 94 1.80 -36.86 -52.41
N GLY A 95 0.70 -36.44 -51.79
CA GLY A 95 -0.62 -37.05 -52.02
C GLY A 95 -1.05 -36.99 -53.50
N ARG A 96 -0.77 -35.88 -54.19
CA ARG A 96 -0.97 -35.79 -55.65
C ARG A 96 -0.05 -36.73 -56.43
N PHE A 97 1.22 -36.89 -56.03
CA PHE A 97 2.13 -37.85 -56.65
C PHE A 97 1.67 -39.29 -56.43
N ALA A 98 1.24 -39.65 -55.22
CA ALA A 98 0.69 -40.97 -54.92
C ALA A 98 -0.54 -41.26 -55.80
N ALA A 99 -1.48 -40.32 -55.93
CA ALA A 99 -2.63 -40.46 -56.82
C ALA A 99 -2.25 -40.60 -58.30
N GLN A 100 -1.25 -39.83 -58.77
CA GLN A 100 -0.76 -39.91 -60.15
C GLN A 100 -0.05 -41.24 -60.42
N THR A 101 0.79 -41.71 -59.50
CA THR A 101 1.48 -43.01 -59.57
C THR A 101 0.47 -44.16 -59.55
N HIS A 102 -0.56 -44.07 -58.71
CA HIS A 102 -1.66 -45.04 -58.68
C HIS A 102 -2.38 -45.13 -60.04
N MET A 103 -2.66 -43.98 -60.66
CA MET A 103 -3.26 -43.90 -62.00
C MET A 103 -2.34 -44.46 -63.10
N LEU A 104 -1.04 -44.17 -63.04
CA LEU A 104 -0.03 -44.69 -63.97
C LEU A 104 0.11 -46.21 -63.86
N ALA A 105 0.18 -46.72 -62.63
CA ALA A 105 0.24 -48.14 -62.34
C ALA A 105 -1.01 -48.87 -62.84
N LEU A 106 -2.20 -48.30 -62.65
CA LEU A 106 -3.45 -48.84 -63.20
C LEU A 106 -3.41 -48.93 -64.73
N LYS A 107 -2.95 -47.88 -65.42
CA LYS A 107 -2.79 -47.90 -66.88
C LYS A 107 -1.79 -48.96 -67.33
N ALA A 108 -0.69 -49.13 -66.59
CA ALA A 108 0.30 -50.16 -66.85
C ALA A 108 -0.24 -51.58 -66.64
N SER A 109 -1.02 -51.84 -65.58
CA SER A 109 -1.69 -53.13 -65.36
C SER A 109 -2.67 -53.46 -66.49
N ILE A 110 -3.42 -52.46 -66.99
CA ILE A 110 -4.34 -52.64 -68.12
C ILE A 110 -3.57 -53.00 -69.40
N GLU A 111 -2.48 -52.29 -69.71
CA GLU A 111 -1.70 -52.55 -70.92
C GLU A 111 -0.93 -53.89 -70.83
N ALA A 112 -0.46 -54.26 -69.64
CA ALA A 112 0.15 -55.56 -69.39
C ALA A 112 -0.86 -56.72 -69.58
N ALA A 113 -2.10 -56.56 -69.10
CA ALA A 113 -3.17 -57.52 -69.37
C ALA A 113 -3.51 -57.63 -70.86
N ARG A 114 -3.35 -56.54 -71.62
CA ARG A 114 -3.58 -56.49 -73.07
C ARG A 114 -2.47 -57.20 -73.88
N ALA A 115 -1.25 -57.24 -73.36
CA ALA A 115 -0.11 -57.94 -73.95
C ALA A 115 -0.16 -59.48 -73.79
N GLY A 116 -1.12 -60.02 -73.04
CA GLY A 116 -1.30 -61.46 -72.86
C GLY A 116 -0.15 -62.11 -72.09
N ASP A 117 0.33 -63.26 -72.54
CA ASP A 117 1.34 -64.07 -71.83
C ASP A 117 2.70 -63.36 -71.70
N GLU A 118 3.07 -62.52 -72.67
CA GLU A 118 4.29 -61.69 -72.64
C GLU A 118 4.22 -60.56 -71.57
N GLY A 119 3.01 -60.22 -71.10
CA GLY A 119 2.76 -59.13 -70.15
C GLY A 119 2.64 -59.55 -68.69
N GLN A 120 2.62 -60.84 -68.37
CA GLN A 120 2.36 -61.33 -67.00
C GLN A 120 3.34 -60.77 -65.95
N GLY A 121 4.64 -60.73 -66.27
CA GLY A 121 5.65 -60.16 -65.37
C GLY A 121 5.46 -58.66 -65.12
N PHE A 122 5.04 -57.91 -66.15
CA PHE A 122 4.74 -56.48 -66.04
C PHE A 122 3.45 -56.21 -65.26
N ALA A 123 2.44 -57.08 -65.37
CA ALA A 123 1.18 -56.95 -64.63
C ALA A 123 1.40 -57.05 -63.12
N VAL A 124 2.23 -57.99 -62.67
CA VAL A 124 2.57 -58.15 -61.24
C VAL A 124 3.28 -56.91 -60.70
N ILE A 125 4.25 -56.37 -61.44
CA ILE A 125 4.97 -55.15 -61.03
C ILE A 125 4.02 -53.95 -60.98
N ALA A 126 3.13 -53.82 -61.95
CA ALA A 126 2.16 -52.72 -61.99
C ALA A 126 1.17 -52.78 -60.81
N ASP A 127 0.70 -53.97 -60.41
CA ASP A 127 -0.12 -54.13 -59.21
C ASP A 127 0.63 -53.83 -57.91
N GLU A 128 1.91 -54.20 -57.81
CA GLU A 128 2.75 -53.86 -56.65
C GLU A 128 2.94 -52.34 -56.52
N VAL A 129 3.25 -51.66 -57.64
CA VAL A 129 3.37 -50.19 -57.67
C VAL A 129 2.03 -49.53 -57.32
N ARG A 130 0.91 -50.09 -57.78
CA ARG A 130 -0.44 -49.59 -57.46
C ARG A 130 -0.74 -49.70 -55.96
N SER A 131 -0.36 -50.82 -55.34
CA SER A 131 -0.50 -51.07 -53.90
C SER A 131 0.36 -50.09 -53.09
N LEU A 132 1.64 -49.93 -53.45
CA LEU A 132 2.54 -48.97 -52.80
C LEU A 132 2.05 -47.52 -52.92
N ALA A 133 1.49 -47.15 -54.08
CA ALA A 133 0.91 -45.83 -54.28
C ALA A 133 -0.34 -45.60 -53.41
N ALA A 134 -1.17 -46.63 -53.20
CA ALA A 134 -2.33 -46.54 -52.30
C ALA A 134 -1.90 -46.40 -50.83
N GLN A 135 -0.93 -47.21 -50.38
CA GLN A 135 -0.36 -47.10 -49.02
C GLN A 135 0.30 -45.73 -48.80
N SER A 136 1.00 -45.19 -49.81
CA SER A 136 1.59 -43.86 -49.74
C SER A 136 0.51 -42.77 -49.64
N ALA A 137 -0.61 -42.90 -50.35
CA ALA A 137 -1.73 -41.97 -50.26
C ALA A 137 -2.36 -41.98 -48.86
N GLU A 138 -2.58 -43.16 -48.30
CA GLU A 138 -3.10 -43.35 -46.93
C GLU A 138 -2.17 -42.71 -45.90
N ALA A 139 -0.87 -43.01 -45.95
CA ALA A 139 0.12 -42.40 -45.06
C ALA A 139 0.16 -40.86 -45.19
N THR A 140 0.06 -40.32 -46.41
CA THR A 140 0.00 -38.85 -46.58
C THR A 140 -1.29 -38.24 -46.02
N ALA A 141 -2.41 -38.96 -46.04
CA ALA A 141 -3.66 -38.49 -45.44
C ALA A 141 -3.55 -38.45 -43.91
N GLU A 142 -2.95 -39.46 -43.29
CA GLU A 142 -2.68 -39.47 -41.85
C GLU A 142 -1.75 -38.31 -41.43
N ILE A 143 -0.66 -38.09 -42.16
CA ILE A 143 0.25 -36.97 -41.92
C ILE A 143 -0.48 -35.64 -42.09
N SER A 144 -1.35 -35.50 -43.11
CA SER A 144 -2.14 -34.29 -43.32
C SER A 144 -3.07 -33.99 -42.13
N ASN A 145 -3.68 -35.02 -41.54
CA ASN A 145 -4.51 -34.88 -40.35
C ASN A 145 -3.67 -34.43 -39.14
N LEU A 146 -2.52 -35.05 -38.90
CA LEU A 146 -1.57 -34.64 -37.85
C LEU A 146 -1.12 -33.19 -37.99
N VAL A 147 -0.73 -32.79 -39.20
CA VAL A 147 -0.31 -31.41 -39.51
C VAL A 147 -1.45 -30.42 -39.26
N THR A 148 -2.69 -30.79 -39.59
CA THR A 148 -3.87 -29.97 -39.34
C THR A 148 -4.11 -29.79 -37.83
N SER A 149 -4.01 -30.87 -37.04
CA SER A 149 -4.12 -30.79 -35.58
C SER A 149 -3.05 -29.89 -34.97
N ILE A 150 -1.78 -30.05 -35.40
CA ILE A 150 -0.68 -29.18 -34.95
C ILE A 150 -0.97 -27.72 -35.29
N GLN A 151 -1.54 -27.43 -36.46
CA GLN A 151 -1.87 -26.06 -36.88
C GLN A 151 -2.97 -25.45 -36.00
N ILE A 152 -3.99 -26.23 -35.62
CA ILE A 152 -5.05 -25.79 -34.70
C ILE A 152 -4.45 -25.47 -33.33
N GLU A 153 -3.68 -26.40 -32.75
CA GLU A 153 -3.02 -26.20 -31.45
C GLU A 153 -2.08 -24.99 -31.46
N THR A 154 -1.31 -24.81 -32.54
CA THR A 154 -0.42 -23.66 -32.71
C THR A 154 -1.19 -22.33 -32.70
N ASN A 155 -2.36 -22.27 -33.36
CA ASN A 155 -3.22 -21.09 -33.37
C ASN A 155 -3.82 -20.81 -31.98
N GLU A 156 -4.22 -21.85 -31.25
CA GLU A 156 -4.72 -21.71 -29.87
C GLU A 156 -3.64 -21.15 -28.94
N VAL A 157 -2.41 -21.67 -29.04
CA VAL A 157 -1.26 -21.14 -28.29
C VAL A 157 -0.97 -19.69 -28.67
N ALA A 158 -1.04 -19.33 -29.95
CA ALA A 158 -0.86 -17.95 -30.40
C ALA A 158 -1.91 -16.99 -29.79
N ALA A 159 -3.17 -17.39 -29.76
CA ALA A 159 -4.24 -16.63 -29.11
C ALA A 159 -3.99 -16.49 -27.60
N ALA A 160 -3.54 -17.56 -26.93
CA ALA A 160 -3.18 -17.52 -25.52
C ALA A 160 -2.00 -16.57 -25.24
N MET A 161 -0.98 -16.54 -26.11
CA MET A 161 0.14 -15.59 -25.99
C MET A 161 -0.29 -14.13 -26.19
N GLN A 162 -1.22 -13.87 -27.11
CA GLN A 162 -1.79 -12.53 -27.31
C GLN A 162 -2.53 -12.07 -26.05
N SER A 163 -3.39 -12.92 -25.49
CA SER A 163 -4.04 -12.64 -24.20
C SER A 163 -3.04 -12.45 -23.06
N GLY A 164 -1.98 -13.26 -23.03
CA GLY A 164 -0.87 -13.10 -22.08
C GLY A 164 -0.22 -11.72 -22.14
N THR A 165 -0.04 -11.18 -23.34
CA THR A 165 0.52 -9.83 -23.56
C THR A 165 -0.39 -8.73 -22.97
N GLU A 166 -1.70 -8.84 -23.18
CA GLU A 166 -2.69 -7.89 -22.62
C GLU A 166 -2.73 -7.96 -21.09
N ARG A 167 -2.65 -9.17 -20.52
CA ARG A 167 -2.60 -9.37 -19.06
C ARG A 167 -1.35 -8.78 -18.44
N VAL A 168 -0.19 -8.93 -19.09
CA VAL A 168 1.07 -8.31 -18.68
C VAL A 168 0.98 -6.78 -18.71
N ALA A 169 0.40 -6.21 -19.77
CA ALA A 169 0.19 -4.77 -19.88
C ALA A 169 -0.73 -4.24 -18.76
N THR A 170 -1.83 -4.95 -18.49
CA THR A 170 -2.75 -4.63 -17.39
C THR A 170 -2.05 -4.73 -16.03
N GLY A 171 -1.28 -5.79 -15.80
CA GLY A 171 -0.50 -5.98 -14.57
C GLY A 171 0.50 -4.85 -14.34
N THR A 172 1.19 -4.41 -15.40
CA THR A 172 2.13 -3.27 -15.34
C THR A 172 1.41 -1.99 -14.89
N LYS A 173 0.22 -1.72 -15.43
CA LYS A 173 -0.59 -0.55 -15.05
C LYS A 173 -1.01 -0.60 -13.58
N LEU A 174 -1.46 -1.75 -13.09
CA LEU A 174 -1.88 -1.93 -11.69
C LEU A 174 -0.71 -1.71 -10.71
N VAL A 175 0.49 -2.17 -11.07
CA VAL A 175 1.69 -1.92 -10.26
C VAL A 175 2.02 -0.43 -10.20
N GLU A 176 1.90 0.28 -11.31
CA GLU A 176 2.11 1.73 -11.37
C GLU A 176 1.08 2.50 -10.53
N GLU A 177 -0.20 2.14 -10.61
CA GLU A 177 -1.25 2.72 -9.74
C GLU A 177 -0.96 2.46 -8.25
N THR A 178 -0.49 1.26 -7.91
CA THR A 178 -0.12 0.90 -6.54
C THR A 178 1.07 1.73 -6.05
N ARG A 179 2.07 1.95 -6.89
CA ARG A 179 3.24 2.79 -6.59
C ARG A 179 2.86 4.25 -6.33
N GLN A 180 1.90 4.78 -7.09
CA GLN A 180 1.37 6.13 -6.86
C GLN A 180 0.68 6.23 -5.50
N ASN A 181 -0.13 5.23 -5.13
CA ASN A 181 -0.77 5.18 -3.81
C ASN A 181 0.27 5.10 -2.67
N LEU A 182 1.32 4.28 -2.81
CA LEU A 182 2.42 4.20 -1.84
C LEU A 182 3.15 5.55 -1.70
N THR A 183 3.38 6.25 -2.81
CA THR A 183 3.99 7.58 -2.81
C THR A 183 3.12 8.58 -2.05
N GLN A 184 1.80 8.53 -2.23
CA GLN A 184 0.88 9.39 -1.51
C GLN A 184 0.85 9.08 -0.01
N ILE A 185 0.94 7.80 0.38
CA ILE A 185 1.05 7.38 1.79
C ILE A 185 2.36 7.88 2.41
N ALA A 186 3.48 7.84 1.68
CA ALA A 186 4.74 8.42 2.15
C ALA A 186 4.61 9.92 2.45
N GLN A 187 4.01 10.68 1.53
CA GLN A 187 3.79 12.12 1.70
C GLN A 187 2.91 12.43 2.91
N VAL A 188 1.82 11.67 3.10
CA VAL A 188 0.94 11.83 4.28
C VAL A 188 1.70 11.49 5.55
N SER A 189 2.54 10.44 5.54
CA SER A 189 3.36 10.06 6.69
C SER A 189 4.34 11.16 7.10
N ASP A 190 4.99 11.80 6.12
CA ASP A 190 5.88 12.95 6.36
C ASP A 190 5.12 14.15 6.95
N GLN A 191 3.91 14.41 6.48
CA GLN A 191 3.06 15.47 7.03
C GLN A 191 2.65 15.17 8.48
N ILE A 192 2.30 13.91 8.79
CA ILE A 192 1.99 13.50 10.17
C ILE A 192 3.23 13.66 11.06
N ASN A 193 4.42 13.30 10.58
CA ASN A 193 5.67 13.49 11.32
C ASN A 193 5.88 14.97 11.71
N LEU A 194 5.63 15.89 10.78
CA LEU A 194 5.73 17.33 11.03
C LEU A 194 4.70 17.81 12.07
N LEU A 195 3.46 17.34 11.97
CA LEU A 195 2.40 17.65 12.93
C LEU A 195 2.75 17.14 14.33
N VAL A 196 3.23 15.90 14.44
CA VAL A 196 3.67 15.31 15.71
C VAL A 196 4.80 16.11 16.35
N LYS A 197 5.81 16.53 15.57
CA LYS A 197 6.88 17.41 16.07
C LYS A 197 6.36 18.76 16.57
N THR A 198 5.38 19.32 15.86
CA THR A 198 4.74 20.58 16.26
C THR A 198 3.95 20.43 17.56
N ILE A 199 3.20 19.34 17.71
CA ILE A 199 2.47 19.01 18.95
C ILE A 199 3.45 18.82 20.11
N ALA A 200 4.53 18.08 19.92
CA ALA A 200 5.54 17.86 20.96
C ALA A 200 6.18 19.20 21.41
N LYS A 201 6.48 20.09 20.47
CA LYS A 201 6.98 21.44 20.77
C LYS A 201 5.95 22.26 21.56
N ALA A 202 4.69 22.28 21.11
CA ALA A 202 3.63 23.02 21.78
C ALA A 202 3.37 22.49 23.21
N ALA A 203 3.42 21.16 23.40
CA ALA A 203 3.31 20.54 24.73
C ALA A 203 4.47 20.95 25.65
N ALA A 204 5.70 21.00 25.15
CA ALA A 204 6.85 21.48 25.92
C ALA A 204 6.71 22.96 26.32
N GLU A 205 6.23 23.82 25.41
CA GLU A 205 5.94 25.23 25.68
C GLU A 205 4.82 25.38 26.74
N GLN A 206 3.74 24.61 26.62
CA GLN A 206 2.66 24.57 27.60
C GLN A 206 3.12 24.11 28.97
N SER A 207 4.02 23.11 29.05
CA SER A 207 4.60 22.64 30.31
C SER A 207 5.36 23.79 31.00
N LYS A 208 6.19 24.51 30.26
CA LYS A 208 6.95 25.66 30.78
C LYS A 208 6.04 26.79 31.23
N ALA A 209 5.00 27.11 30.45
CA ALA A 209 4.02 28.12 30.82
C ALA A 209 3.26 27.73 32.10
N SER A 210 2.87 26.47 32.23
CA SER A 210 2.17 25.95 33.41
C SER A 210 3.02 26.05 34.68
N GLU A 211 4.32 25.82 34.57
CA GLU A 211 5.26 25.97 35.68
C GLU A 211 5.40 27.43 36.12
N ILE A 212 5.51 28.36 35.17
CA ILE A 212 5.52 29.81 35.45
C ILE A 212 4.22 30.23 36.15
N VAL A 213 3.05 29.80 35.66
CA VAL A 213 1.76 30.12 36.29
C VAL A 213 1.66 29.54 37.69
N SER A 214 2.12 28.29 37.90
CA SER A 214 2.18 27.67 39.21
C SER A 214 3.02 28.47 40.19
N GLN A 215 4.20 28.94 39.76
CA GLN A 215 5.07 29.78 40.58
C GLN A 215 4.39 31.10 40.95
N SER A 216 3.80 31.80 39.97
CA SER A 216 3.05 33.04 40.22
C SER A 216 1.88 32.83 41.18
N MET A 217 1.15 31.72 41.06
CA MET A 217 0.04 31.40 41.99
C MET A 217 0.55 31.19 43.42
N ASN A 218 1.67 30.48 43.61
CA ASN A 218 2.28 30.33 44.93
C ASN A 218 2.69 31.69 45.55
N GLU A 219 3.23 32.61 44.74
CA GLU A 219 3.55 33.96 45.20
C GLU A 219 2.29 34.74 45.62
N VAL A 220 1.21 34.66 44.85
CA VAL A 220 -0.07 35.31 45.22
C VAL A 220 -0.66 34.67 46.48
N ALA A 221 -0.55 33.35 46.67
CA ALA A 221 -1.01 32.68 47.90
C ALA A 221 -0.25 33.19 49.13
N ALA A 222 1.06 33.37 49.01
CA ALA A 222 1.90 33.92 50.07
C ALA A 222 1.52 35.37 50.40
N ILE A 223 1.24 36.20 49.38
CA ILE A 223 0.76 37.58 49.55
C ILE A 223 -0.59 37.59 50.27
N SER A 224 -1.57 36.79 49.82
CA SER A 224 -2.91 36.71 50.44
C SER A 224 -2.82 36.30 51.91
N THR A 225 -2.00 35.30 52.24
CA THR A 225 -1.76 34.86 53.63
C THR A 225 -1.18 35.99 54.49
N ARG A 226 -0.20 36.72 53.95
CA ARG A 226 0.41 37.87 54.63
C ARG A 226 -0.61 39.00 54.84
N THR A 227 -1.41 39.33 53.82
CA THR A 227 -2.47 40.34 53.92
C THR A 227 -3.52 39.97 54.96
N SER A 228 -3.92 38.70 55.06
CA SER A 228 -4.83 38.23 56.11
C SER A 228 -4.25 38.44 57.53
N THR A 229 -2.97 38.15 57.69
CA THR A 229 -2.25 38.34 58.97
C THR A 229 -2.14 39.82 59.34
N GLU A 230 -1.70 40.66 58.40
CA GLU A 230 -1.58 42.12 58.57
C GLU A 230 -2.97 42.74 58.87
N ALA A 231 -4.03 42.33 58.17
CA ALA A 231 -5.39 42.79 58.42
C ALA A 231 -5.88 42.46 59.84
N THR A 232 -5.53 41.27 60.33
CA THR A 232 -5.86 40.83 61.69
C THR A 232 -5.12 41.67 62.73
N GLN A 233 -3.82 41.93 62.50
CA GLN A 233 -3.00 42.77 63.38
C GLN A 233 -3.49 44.23 63.42
N VAL A 234 -3.91 44.77 62.27
CA VAL A 234 -4.53 46.10 62.18
C VAL A 234 -5.85 46.14 62.96
N SER A 235 -6.71 45.13 62.79
CA SER A 235 -7.97 44.99 63.55
C SER A 235 -7.74 44.98 65.06
N ASP A 236 -6.74 44.23 65.53
CA ASP A 236 -6.39 44.17 66.96
C ASP A 236 -5.80 45.49 67.48
N SER A 237 -5.05 46.20 66.64
CA SER A 237 -4.54 47.54 66.97
C SER A 237 -5.69 48.55 67.09
N PHE A 238 -6.70 48.48 66.22
CA PHE A 238 -7.91 49.29 66.33
C PHE A 238 -8.73 48.97 67.58
N LYS A 239 -8.85 47.70 67.98
CA LYS A 239 -9.49 47.33 69.25
C LYS A 239 -8.77 47.94 70.45
N LYS A 240 -7.43 47.88 70.48
CA LYS A 240 -6.62 48.50 71.53
C LYS A 240 -6.81 50.01 71.57
N LEU A 241 -6.79 50.68 70.40
CA LEU A 241 -7.05 52.12 70.28
C LEU A 241 -8.45 52.49 70.78
N LEU A 242 -9.47 51.69 70.45
CA LEU A 242 -10.83 51.87 70.94
C LEU A 242 -10.89 51.78 72.46
N THR A 243 -10.24 50.78 73.06
CA THR A 243 -10.14 50.65 74.52
C THR A 243 -9.47 51.88 75.14
N VAL A 244 -8.33 52.33 74.60
CA VAL A 244 -7.64 53.54 75.08
C VAL A 244 -8.52 54.77 74.96
N ALA A 245 -9.22 54.96 73.84
CA ALA A 245 -10.14 56.07 73.63
C ALA A 245 -11.33 56.04 74.62
N GLN A 246 -11.90 54.86 74.88
CA GLN A 246 -12.97 54.67 75.86
C GLN A 246 -12.48 54.99 77.29
N THR A 247 -11.27 54.55 77.66
CA THR A 247 -10.67 54.88 78.96
C THR A 247 -10.45 56.39 79.09
N LEU A 248 -9.90 57.05 78.06
CA LEU A 248 -9.74 58.50 78.03
C LEU A 248 -11.08 59.23 78.17
N GLN A 249 -12.11 58.79 77.43
CA GLN A 249 -13.46 59.38 77.52
C GLN A 249 -14.04 59.23 78.93
N GLN A 250 -13.87 58.06 79.56
CA GLN A 250 -14.32 57.83 80.93
C GLN A 250 -13.57 58.70 81.94
N SER A 251 -12.24 58.83 81.79
CA SER A 251 -11.42 59.71 82.62
C SER A 251 -11.83 61.17 82.48
N VAL A 252 -12.03 61.69 81.26
CA VAL A 252 -12.50 63.07 81.04
C VAL A 252 -13.93 63.27 81.55
N GLY A 253 -14.79 62.26 81.45
CA GLY A 253 -16.14 62.28 82.02
C GLY A 253 -16.16 62.49 83.53
N GLN A 254 -15.16 62.00 84.27
CA GLN A 254 -15.02 62.26 85.71
C GLN A 254 -14.68 63.73 86.04
N PHE A 255 -14.12 64.48 85.10
CA PHE A 255 -13.80 65.91 85.25
C PHE A 255 -14.91 66.84 84.74
N LYS A 256 -16.00 66.29 84.20
CA LYS A 256 -17.16 67.06 83.76
C LYS A 256 -18.06 67.32 84.98
N VAL A 257 -17.79 68.43 85.68
CA VAL A 257 -18.72 69.05 86.64
C VAL A 257 -19.76 69.83 85.81
N GLU A 258 -21.01 69.88 86.28
CA GLU A 258 -22.18 70.53 85.65
C GLU A 258 -21.87 71.84 84.91
#